data_AF-A0A1B6HWF9-F1
#
_entry.id   AF-A0A1B6HWF9-F1
#
_cell.length_a   1.000
_cell.length_b   1.000
_cell.length_c   1.000
_cell.angle_alpha   90.00
_cell.angle_beta   90.00
_cell.angle_gamma   90.00
#
_symmetry.space_group_name_H-M   'P 1'
#
loop_
_entity.id
_entity.type
_entity.pdbx_description
1 polymer ?
#
loop_
_entity_poly.entity_id
_entity_poly.type
_entity_poly.pdbx_seq_one_letter_code
_entity_poly.pdbx_strand_id
1 'polypeptide(L)'
;MELPSRDSRLSVLLNLWQKTEDFLIVVEQGTKPGFKVVVEARDFILSLSTEESPAHVFAPCPHDMPCPRFLRGPYPCHFQVSYFDLSVGKKQEIKKELLSYIVIRKGRRKVDHDWPRVVRPVLKRHNHVICRMCTANGDLREVIFTKNRHGKTLYKCAKVTGWGDRLPVDLTPSVDSEQDSSHENFQDGSDTVKPD
;
A
#
# COMPACT_ATOMS: atom_id res chain seq x y z
N MET A 1 10.04 15.19 18.13
CA MET A 1 10.56 15.32 16.75
C MET A 1 11.92 15.98 16.91
N GLU A 2 12.99 15.27 16.57
CA GLU A 2 14.37 15.68 16.91
C GLU A 2 14.79 17.01 16.26
N LEU A 3 14.25 17.31 15.08
CA LEU A 3 14.50 18.57 14.39
C LEU A 3 13.36 19.58 14.66
N PRO A 4 13.71 20.80 15.15
CA PRO A 4 12.72 21.70 15.76
C PRO A 4 11.83 22.42 14.74
N SER A 5 12.33 22.73 13.54
CA SER A 5 11.60 23.49 12.53
C SER A 5 11.46 22.73 11.21
N ARG A 6 10.46 23.11 10.42
CA ARG A 6 10.26 22.58 9.07
C ARG A 6 11.46 22.89 8.17
N ASP A 7 11.97 24.11 8.23
CA ASP A 7 13.08 24.54 7.37
C ASP A 7 14.36 23.77 7.68
N SER A 8 14.63 23.47 8.97
CA SER A 8 15.73 22.61 9.37
C SER A 8 15.57 21.19 8.83
N ARG A 9 14.35 20.62 8.86
CA ARG A 9 14.08 19.29 8.28
C ARG A 9 14.33 19.26 6.78
N LEU A 10 13.79 20.21 6.03
CA LEU A 10 13.95 20.26 4.57
C LEU A 10 15.40 20.50 4.16
N SER A 11 16.12 21.35 4.90
CA SER A 11 17.55 21.58 4.67
C SER A 11 18.37 20.32 4.91
N VAL A 12 18.09 19.55 5.98
CA VAL A 12 18.75 18.27 6.24
C VAL A 12 18.43 17.25 5.15
N LEU A 13 17.15 17.14 4.73
CA LEU A 13 16.74 16.23 3.67
C LEU A 13 17.43 16.53 2.34
N LEU A 14 17.53 17.81 1.97
CA LEU A 14 18.21 18.24 0.75
C LEU A 14 19.70 17.87 0.79
N ASN A 15 20.37 18.20 1.89
CA ASN A 15 21.79 17.87 2.08
C ASN A 15 22.04 16.36 2.03
N LEU A 16 21.20 15.56 2.67
CA LEU A 16 21.30 14.10 2.63
C LEU A 16 21.09 13.58 1.21
N TRP A 17 20.04 14.03 0.52
CA TRP A 17 19.73 13.64 -0.85
C TRP A 17 20.86 13.97 -1.84
N GLN A 18 21.51 15.12 -1.69
CA GLN A 18 22.66 15.49 -2.53
C GLN A 18 23.88 14.61 -2.28
N LYS A 19 24.06 14.11 -1.05
CA LYS A 19 25.20 13.29 -0.65
C LYS A 19 25.02 11.79 -0.88
N THR A 20 23.81 11.31 -1.17
CA THR A 20 23.58 9.90 -1.52
C THR A 20 23.80 9.63 -3.01
N GLU A 21 24.30 8.46 -3.37
CA GLU A 21 24.53 8.08 -4.77
C GLU A 21 23.30 7.41 -5.41
N ASP A 22 22.68 6.43 -4.73
CA ASP A 22 21.55 5.66 -5.28
C ASP A 22 20.30 5.79 -4.41
N PHE A 23 20.39 5.51 -3.11
CA PHE A 23 19.23 5.44 -2.22
C PHE A 23 19.29 6.45 -1.07
N LEU A 24 18.13 7.00 -0.71
CA LEU A 24 17.89 7.67 0.57
C LEU A 24 16.78 6.93 1.33
N ILE A 25 17.07 6.56 2.57
CA ILE A 25 16.14 5.86 3.45
C ILE A 25 15.82 6.77 4.64
N VAL A 26 14.54 7.03 4.86
CA VAL A 26 14.06 7.75 6.05
C VAL A 26 13.14 6.82 6.83
N VAL A 27 13.43 6.65 8.12
CA VAL A 27 12.67 5.77 9.04
C VAL A 27 12.29 6.58 10.26
N GLU A 28 11.03 6.44 10.66
CA GLU A 28 10.46 7.08 11.84
C GLU A 28 9.56 6.09 12.59
N GLN A 29 9.25 6.41 13.84
CA GLN A 29 8.25 5.64 14.58
C GLN A 29 6.91 5.63 13.84
N GLY A 30 6.21 4.50 13.92
CA GLY A 30 4.90 4.24 13.30
C GLY A 30 3.74 5.02 13.93
N THR A 31 3.99 6.20 14.49
CA THR A 31 2.98 7.08 15.08
C THR A 31 2.41 8.03 14.01
N LYS A 32 1.30 8.73 14.32
CA LYS A 32 0.75 9.75 13.41
C LYS A 32 1.77 10.87 13.11
N PRO A 33 2.49 11.44 14.11
CA PRO A 33 3.54 12.42 13.83
C PRO A 33 4.70 11.87 13.00
N GLY A 34 5.20 10.66 13.32
CA GLY A 34 6.30 10.04 12.57
C GLY A 34 5.92 9.78 11.11
N PHE A 35 4.70 9.29 10.85
CA PHE A 35 4.19 9.16 9.49
C PHE A 35 4.08 10.49 8.75
N LYS A 36 3.65 11.57 9.42
CA LYS A 36 3.60 12.91 8.82
C LYS A 36 4.98 13.40 8.37
N VAL A 37 6.02 13.15 9.17
CA VAL A 37 7.42 13.48 8.81
C VAL A 37 7.88 12.68 7.59
N VAL A 38 7.58 11.38 7.54
CA VAL A 38 7.95 10.52 6.40
C VAL A 38 7.24 10.95 5.13
N VAL A 39 5.96 11.35 5.21
CA VAL A 39 5.23 11.90 4.05
C VAL A 39 5.78 13.26 3.62
N GLU A 40 6.11 14.16 4.56
CA GLU A 40 6.76 15.44 4.25
C GLU A 40 8.09 15.24 3.52
N ALA A 41 8.92 14.30 4.01
CA ALA A 41 10.18 13.96 3.37
C ALA A 41 9.98 13.38 1.97
N ARG A 42 9.02 12.45 1.82
CA ARG A 42 8.65 11.85 0.55
C ARG A 42 8.28 12.92 -0.48
N ASP A 43 7.31 13.75 -0.14
CA ASP A 43 6.75 14.72 -1.08
C ASP A 43 7.78 15.81 -1.42
N PHE A 44 8.61 16.22 -0.45
CA PHE A 44 9.71 17.14 -0.70
C PHE A 44 10.73 16.58 -1.70
N ILE A 45 11.28 15.38 -1.46
CA ILE A 45 12.29 14.81 -2.36
C ILE A 45 11.71 14.51 -3.75
N LEU A 46 10.46 14.03 -3.85
CA LEU A 46 9.81 13.83 -5.14
C LEU A 46 9.59 15.15 -5.89
N SER A 47 9.33 16.25 -5.17
CA SER A 47 9.19 17.58 -5.80
C SER A 47 10.50 18.12 -6.39
N LEU A 48 11.66 17.59 -5.97
CA LEU A 48 12.97 17.90 -6.53
C LEU A 48 13.31 17.05 -7.77
N SER A 49 12.49 16.07 -8.11
CA SER A 49 12.72 15.21 -9.28
C SER A 49 12.57 15.99 -10.58
N THR A 50 13.58 15.94 -11.44
CA THR A 50 13.56 16.52 -12.79
C THR A 50 13.84 15.44 -13.85
N GLU A 51 13.76 15.78 -15.13
CA GLU A 51 14.14 14.86 -16.20
C GLU A 51 15.64 14.53 -16.19
N GLU A 52 16.51 15.48 -15.81
CA GLU A 52 17.95 15.23 -15.71
C GLU A 52 18.34 14.49 -14.42
N SER A 53 17.60 14.71 -13.34
CA SER A 53 17.82 14.06 -12.04
C SER A 53 16.52 13.42 -11.53
N PRO A 54 16.04 12.34 -12.17
CA PRO A 54 14.80 11.69 -11.78
C PRO A 54 14.94 11.01 -10.43
N ALA A 55 13.86 11.01 -9.66
CA ALA A 55 13.74 10.33 -8.39
C ALA A 55 12.39 9.61 -8.30
N HIS A 56 12.35 8.45 -7.67
CA HIS A 56 11.10 7.72 -7.45
C HIS A 56 11.11 6.97 -6.12
N VAL A 57 9.92 6.67 -5.61
CA VAL A 57 9.73 5.83 -4.43
C VAL A 57 10.01 4.38 -4.79
N PHE A 58 11.05 3.82 -4.20
CA PHE A 58 11.36 2.40 -4.30
C PHE A 58 10.47 1.55 -3.37
N ALA A 59 10.27 2.04 -2.13
CA ALA A 59 9.41 1.42 -1.13
C ALA A 59 8.96 2.45 -0.08
N PRO A 60 7.89 2.22 0.69
CA PRO A 60 6.92 1.13 0.56
C PRO A 60 5.86 1.42 -0.51
N CYS A 61 5.61 2.68 -0.87
CA CYS A 61 4.59 3.00 -1.87
C CYS A 61 4.99 2.40 -3.23
N PRO A 62 4.09 1.68 -3.92
CA PRO A 62 4.32 1.24 -5.30
C PRO A 62 4.13 2.36 -6.33
N HIS A 63 3.95 3.61 -5.89
CA HIS A 63 3.60 4.76 -6.71
C HIS A 63 4.29 6.05 -6.21
N ASP A 64 4.34 7.04 -7.10
CA ASP A 64 4.93 8.36 -6.83
C ASP A 64 3.87 9.46 -6.58
N MET A 65 2.59 9.19 -6.88
CA MET A 65 1.44 10.07 -6.59
C MET A 65 1.25 10.38 -5.09
N PRO A 66 0.49 11.41 -4.70
CA PRO A 66 0.17 11.68 -3.30
C PRO A 66 -0.32 10.45 -2.54
N CYS A 67 0.16 10.26 -1.30
CA CYS A 67 -0.15 9.05 -0.53
C CYS A 67 -1.66 8.98 -0.18
N PRO A 68 -2.41 7.96 -0.65
CA PRO A 68 -3.84 7.88 -0.39
C PRO A 68 -4.16 7.71 1.09
N ARG A 69 -3.24 7.12 1.87
CA ARG A 69 -3.39 7.00 3.33
C ARG A 69 -3.25 8.33 4.05
N PHE A 70 -2.46 9.25 3.52
CA PHE A 70 -2.34 10.59 4.08
C PHE A 70 -3.57 11.43 3.75
N LEU A 71 -4.07 11.32 2.51
CA LEU A 71 -5.23 12.10 2.04
C LEU A 71 -6.57 11.65 2.63
N ARG A 72 -6.82 10.34 2.68
CA ARG A 72 -8.15 9.77 2.97
C ARG A 72 -8.17 8.85 4.19
N GLY A 73 -7.01 8.58 4.80
CA GLY A 73 -6.85 7.53 5.80
C GLY A 73 -6.76 8.04 7.24
N PRO A 74 -7.55 7.52 8.20
CA PRO A 74 -7.40 7.87 9.61
C PRO A 74 -6.15 7.25 10.27
N TYR A 75 -5.50 6.28 9.59
CA TYR A 75 -4.41 5.47 10.12
C TYR A 75 -3.10 5.64 9.33
N PRO A 76 -1.96 5.81 10.02
CA PRO A 76 -0.62 5.88 9.42
C PRO A 76 -0.26 4.71 8.50
N CYS A 77 0.47 4.97 7.42
CA CYS A 77 1.15 3.91 6.67
C CYS A 77 2.43 3.51 7.41
N HIS A 78 2.33 2.46 8.22
CA HIS A 78 3.41 1.90 9.01
C HIS A 78 3.45 0.37 8.87
N PHE A 79 4.54 -0.25 9.30
CA PHE A 79 4.76 -1.69 9.23
C PHE A 79 5.30 -2.19 10.57
N GLN A 80 4.93 -3.41 10.95
CA GLN A 80 5.38 -4.02 12.19
C GLN A 80 6.72 -4.72 11.98
N VAL A 81 7.68 -4.41 12.84
CA VAL A 81 8.96 -5.12 12.96
C VAL A 81 9.01 -5.82 14.31
N SER A 82 9.70 -6.95 14.36
CA SER A 82 9.96 -7.70 15.59
C SER A 82 11.45 -7.60 15.94
N TYR A 83 11.78 -7.41 17.21
CA TYR A 83 13.17 -7.33 17.68
C TYR A 83 13.32 -8.00 19.05
N PHE A 84 14.55 -8.36 19.42
CA PHE A 84 14.87 -8.88 20.74
C PHE A 84 15.16 -7.73 21.69
N ASP A 85 14.50 -7.72 22.85
CA ASP A 85 14.79 -6.74 23.90
C ASP A 85 16.19 -6.96 24.48
N LEU A 86 16.99 -5.90 24.57
CA LEU A 86 18.35 -5.92 25.10
C LEU A 86 18.37 -5.71 26.62
N SER A 87 17.43 -6.32 27.35
CA SER A 87 17.33 -6.17 28.79
C SER A 87 18.42 -6.97 29.51
N VAL A 88 19.48 -6.27 29.94
CA VAL A 88 20.62 -6.84 30.68
C VAL A 88 20.12 -7.50 31.98
N GLY A 89 20.46 -8.78 32.17
CA GLY A 89 20.08 -9.54 33.37
C GLY A 89 18.65 -10.08 33.39
N LYS A 90 17.86 -9.88 32.31
CA LYS A 90 16.53 -10.48 32.15
C LYS A 90 16.52 -11.44 30.96
N LYS A 91 15.52 -12.32 30.92
CA LYS A 91 15.28 -13.19 29.76
C LYS A 91 14.91 -12.32 28.57
N GLN A 92 15.56 -12.53 27.43
CA GLN A 92 15.24 -11.82 26.19
C GLN A 92 13.80 -12.15 25.75
N GLU A 93 13.04 -11.10 25.44
CA GLU A 93 11.68 -11.20 24.93
C GLU A 93 11.59 -10.58 23.54
N ILE A 94 10.75 -11.15 22.68
CA ILE A 94 10.47 -10.58 21.36
C ILE A 94 9.47 -9.45 21.54
N LYS A 95 9.91 -8.22 21.28
CA LYS A 95 9.07 -7.04 21.22
C LYS A 95 8.69 -6.72 19.77
N LYS A 96 7.60 -5.97 19.62
CA LYS A 96 7.08 -5.52 18.33
C LYS A 96 6.99 -4.01 18.33
N GLU A 97 7.41 -3.40 17.25
CA GLU A 97 7.32 -1.96 17.06
C GLU A 97 6.78 -1.65 15.66
N LEU A 98 6.13 -0.49 15.54
CA LEU A 98 5.61 0.00 14.27
C LEU A 98 6.56 1.05 13.76
N LEU A 99 6.92 0.98 12.47
CA LEU A 99 7.78 1.95 11.80
C LEU A 99 7.09 2.50 10.56
N SER A 100 7.20 3.81 10.34
CA SER A 100 6.91 4.45 9.07
C SER A 100 8.24 4.66 8.35
N TYR A 101 8.33 4.30 7.07
CA TYR A 101 9.57 4.49 6.32
C TYR A 101 9.29 4.85 4.87
N ILE A 102 10.28 5.44 4.22
CA ILE A 102 10.34 5.65 2.78
C ILE A 102 11.75 5.34 2.30
N VAL A 103 11.84 4.66 1.16
CA VAL A 103 13.07 4.42 0.41
C VAL A 103 12.88 5.08 -0.93
N ILE A 104 13.69 6.10 -1.19
CA ILE A 104 13.68 6.87 -2.44
C ILE A 104 14.96 6.55 -3.18
N ARG A 105 14.85 6.35 -4.49
CA ARG A 105 15.96 5.99 -5.36
C ARG A 105 16.17 7.06 -6.43
N LYS A 106 17.43 7.39 -6.70
CA LYS A 106 17.86 8.20 -7.85
C LYS A 106 17.71 7.41 -9.14
N GLY A 107 17.42 8.10 -10.23
CA GLY A 107 17.20 7.49 -11.53
C GLY A 107 15.72 7.18 -11.81
N ARG A 108 15.46 6.79 -13.05
CA ARG A 108 14.12 6.43 -13.51
C ARG A 108 13.67 5.11 -12.88
N ARG A 109 12.37 5.01 -12.59
CA ARG A 109 11.73 3.76 -12.18
C ARG A 109 11.93 2.72 -13.28
N LYS A 110 12.61 1.62 -12.96
CA LYS A 110 12.62 0.45 -13.85
C LYS A 110 11.21 -0.11 -13.90
N VAL A 111 10.75 -0.51 -15.08
CA VAL A 111 9.47 -1.20 -15.25
C VAL A 111 9.59 -2.55 -14.54
N ASP A 112 9.12 -2.59 -13.30
CA ASP A 112 8.93 -3.80 -12.50
C ASP A 112 7.43 -4.12 -12.53
N HIS A 113 7.04 -5.23 -11.92
CA HIS A 113 5.63 -5.53 -11.76
C HIS A 113 4.94 -4.51 -10.83
N ASP A 114 3.82 -3.94 -11.29
CA ASP A 114 2.97 -2.97 -10.57
C ASP A 114 2.15 -3.60 -9.43
N TRP A 115 2.76 -4.58 -8.77
CA TRP A 115 2.14 -5.34 -7.71
C TRP A 115 1.80 -4.45 -6.52
N PRO A 116 0.54 -4.50 -6.07
CA PRO A 116 0.10 -3.71 -4.94
C PRO A 116 0.78 -4.19 -3.65
N ARG A 117 1.02 -3.26 -2.72
CA ARG A 117 1.63 -3.57 -1.42
C ARG A 117 0.56 -3.70 -0.34
N VAL A 118 0.62 -4.76 0.44
CA VAL A 118 -0.23 -4.94 1.63
C VAL A 118 0.15 -3.93 2.70
N VAL A 119 -0.79 -3.06 3.07
CA VAL A 119 -0.57 -1.94 4.01
C VAL A 119 -1.26 -2.12 5.37
N ARG A 120 -1.90 -3.26 5.60
CA ARG A 120 -2.50 -3.64 6.90
C ARG A 120 -2.26 -5.14 7.17
N PRO A 121 -2.36 -5.60 8.44
CA PRO A 121 -2.35 -7.03 8.73
C PRO A 121 -3.38 -7.79 7.90
N VAL A 122 -2.93 -8.89 7.26
CA VAL A 122 -3.77 -9.76 6.43
C VAL A 122 -4.79 -10.50 7.31
N LEU A 123 -6.07 -10.44 6.95
CA LEU A 123 -7.13 -11.13 7.69
C LEU A 123 -7.36 -12.52 7.09
N LYS A 124 -6.94 -13.56 7.81
CA LYS A 124 -7.12 -14.95 7.41
C LYS A 124 -8.45 -15.48 7.96
N ARG A 125 -9.32 -15.99 7.08
CA ARG A 125 -10.57 -16.68 7.41
C ARG A 125 -10.56 -18.08 6.79
N HIS A 126 -11.55 -18.91 7.12
CA HIS A 126 -11.60 -20.31 6.69
C HIS A 126 -11.51 -20.45 5.16
N ASN A 127 -12.35 -19.71 4.41
CA ASN A 127 -12.46 -19.84 2.95
C ASN A 127 -12.01 -18.61 2.16
N HIS A 128 -11.60 -17.55 2.83
CA HIS A 128 -11.14 -16.34 2.18
C HIS A 128 -10.04 -15.63 2.96
N VAL A 129 -9.27 -14.80 2.27
CA VAL A 129 -8.21 -13.97 2.85
C VAL A 129 -8.45 -12.54 2.40
N ILE A 130 -8.48 -11.59 3.34
CA ILE A 130 -8.71 -10.18 3.04
C ILE A 130 -7.38 -9.44 3.12
N CYS A 131 -6.99 -8.83 2.00
CA CYS A 131 -5.80 -7.99 1.90
C CYS A 131 -6.21 -6.55 1.60
N ARG A 132 -5.70 -5.62 2.40
CA ARG A 132 -5.84 -4.17 2.16
C ARG A 132 -4.52 -3.65 1.63
N MET A 133 -4.56 -3.11 0.42
CA MET A 133 -3.36 -2.84 -0.35
C MET A 133 -3.35 -1.43 -0.92
N CYS A 134 -2.16 -0.88 -1.08
CA CYS A 134 -1.91 0.33 -1.87
C CYS A 134 -1.47 -0.08 -3.27
N THR A 135 -2.05 0.52 -4.30
CA THR A 135 -1.84 0.15 -5.72
C THR A 135 -0.86 1.11 -6.40
N ALA A 136 -0.30 0.70 -7.55
CA ALA A 136 0.54 1.55 -8.39
C ALA A 136 -0.20 2.81 -8.89
N ASN A 137 -1.53 2.78 -8.94
CA ASN A 137 -2.39 3.92 -9.31
C ASN A 137 -2.65 4.92 -8.17
N GLY A 138 -2.04 4.73 -6.99
CA GLY A 138 -2.20 5.65 -5.88
C GLY A 138 -3.52 5.48 -5.12
N ASP A 139 -4.16 4.32 -5.22
CA ASP A 139 -5.40 4.00 -4.53
C ASP A 139 -5.20 2.99 -3.40
N LEU A 140 -6.19 2.93 -2.49
CA LEU A 140 -6.33 1.86 -1.51
C LEU A 140 -7.43 0.90 -1.96
N ARG A 141 -7.11 -0.39 -2.06
CA ARG A 141 -8.07 -1.44 -2.39
C ARG A 141 -8.11 -2.52 -1.31
N GLU A 142 -9.31 -2.98 -1.00
CA GLU A 142 -9.54 -4.18 -0.20
C GLU A 142 -9.98 -5.31 -1.13
N VAL A 143 -9.24 -6.42 -1.13
CA VAL A 143 -9.53 -7.57 -1.99
C VAL A 143 -9.74 -8.80 -1.14
N ILE A 144 -10.82 -9.52 -1.41
CA ILE A 144 -11.19 -10.78 -0.75
C ILE A 144 -10.78 -11.94 -1.65
N PHE A 145 -9.62 -12.53 -1.36
CA PHE A 145 -9.10 -13.67 -2.10
C PHE A 145 -9.82 -14.95 -1.70
N THR A 146 -10.37 -15.65 -2.69
CA THR A 146 -10.99 -16.98 -2.57
C THR A 146 -10.40 -17.92 -3.60
N LYS A 147 -10.42 -19.23 -3.33
CA LYS A 147 -9.95 -20.24 -4.28
C LYS A 147 -10.71 -20.21 -5.61
N ASN A 148 -12.01 -19.91 -5.56
CA ASN A 148 -12.88 -19.97 -6.73
C ASN A 148 -12.70 -18.74 -7.63
N ARG A 149 -12.72 -17.53 -7.06
CA ARG A 149 -12.63 -16.28 -7.84
C ARG A 149 -11.21 -15.99 -8.34
N HIS A 150 -10.19 -16.37 -7.58
CA HIS A 150 -8.80 -15.96 -7.85
C HIS A 150 -7.87 -17.14 -8.16
N GLY A 151 -8.39 -18.36 -8.20
CA GLY A 151 -7.61 -19.57 -8.38
C GLY A 151 -6.82 -20.00 -7.14
N LYS A 152 -6.35 -21.25 -7.15
CA LYS A 152 -5.65 -21.87 -6.01
C LYS A 152 -4.30 -21.22 -5.72
N THR A 153 -3.56 -20.79 -6.76
CA THR A 153 -2.20 -20.23 -6.61
C THR A 153 -2.25 -18.88 -5.92
N LEU A 154 -3.02 -17.91 -6.43
CA LEU A 154 -3.10 -16.59 -5.85
C LEU A 154 -3.73 -16.60 -4.44
N TYR A 155 -4.71 -17.49 -4.20
CA TYR A 155 -5.24 -17.73 -2.86
C TYR A 155 -4.17 -18.22 -1.88
N LYS A 156 -3.30 -19.15 -2.30
CA LYS A 156 -2.16 -19.62 -1.48
C LYS A 156 -1.18 -18.48 -1.21
N CYS A 157 -0.83 -17.70 -2.23
CA CYS A 157 0.02 -16.50 -2.08
C CYS A 157 -0.56 -15.55 -1.04
N ALA A 158 -1.83 -15.14 -1.19
CA ALA A 158 -2.51 -14.26 -0.25
C ALA A 158 -2.52 -14.82 1.19
N LYS A 159 -2.66 -16.13 1.36
CA LYS A 159 -2.67 -16.79 2.69
C LYS A 159 -1.32 -16.74 3.40
N VAL A 160 -0.21 -16.74 2.67
CA VAL A 160 1.14 -16.64 3.25
C VAL A 160 1.68 -15.21 3.32
N THR A 161 1.01 -14.28 2.63
CA THR A 161 1.37 -12.85 2.59
C THR A 161 1.30 -12.21 3.98
N GLY A 162 2.33 -11.44 4.30
CA GLY A 162 2.48 -10.65 5.50
C GLY A 162 2.16 -9.17 5.29
N TRP A 163 2.17 -8.42 6.39
CA TRP A 163 2.03 -6.97 6.34
C TRP A 163 3.31 -6.36 5.76
N GLY A 164 3.20 -5.68 4.62
CA GLY A 164 4.34 -5.09 3.92
C GLY A 164 4.70 -5.78 2.63
N ASP A 165 4.19 -6.97 2.36
CA ASP A 165 4.51 -7.73 1.15
C ASP A 165 3.84 -7.13 -0.10
N ARG A 166 4.47 -7.34 -1.25
CA ARG A 166 3.84 -7.14 -2.56
C ARG A 166 3.12 -8.42 -2.96
N LEU A 167 1.92 -8.30 -3.54
CA LEU A 167 1.12 -9.44 -3.97
C LEU A 167 1.07 -9.49 -5.51
N PRO A 168 1.32 -10.65 -6.16
CA PRO A 168 1.33 -10.76 -7.61
C PRO A 168 -0.09 -10.81 -8.19
N VAL A 169 -0.80 -9.70 -8.09
CA VAL A 169 -2.16 -9.53 -8.58
C VAL A 169 -2.24 -8.25 -9.39
N ASP A 170 -2.88 -8.34 -10.56
CA ASP A 170 -3.28 -7.17 -11.31
C ASP A 170 -4.63 -6.68 -10.77
N LEU A 171 -4.66 -5.44 -10.28
CA LEU A 171 -5.86 -4.77 -9.78
C LEU A 171 -6.29 -3.62 -10.69
N THR A 172 -5.74 -3.54 -11.90
CA THR A 172 -6.32 -2.66 -12.91
C THR A 172 -7.81 -3.02 -13.02
N PRO A 173 -8.72 -2.03 -12.98
CA PRO A 173 -10.12 -2.31 -13.20
C PRO A 173 -10.25 -2.86 -14.62
N SER A 174 -10.55 -4.15 -14.76
CA SER A 174 -11.14 -4.67 -15.99
C SER A 174 -12.43 -3.90 -16.21
N VAL A 175 -12.62 -3.35 -17.41
CA VAL A 175 -13.82 -2.58 -17.80
C VAL A 175 -15.10 -3.46 -17.75
N ASP A 176 -14.99 -4.74 -17.44
CA ASP A 176 -16.10 -5.68 -17.48
C ASP A 176 -16.56 -6.07 -16.07
N SER A 177 -17.53 -5.34 -15.53
CA SER A 177 -18.59 -5.89 -14.68
C SER A 177 -19.73 -4.88 -14.47
N GLU A 178 -20.33 -4.38 -15.55
CA GLU A 178 -21.72 -3.94 -15.57
C GLU A 178 -22.51 -4.96 -16.39
N GLN A 179 -22.81 -6.11 -15.80
CA GLN A 179 -23.90 -7.00 -16.23
C GLN A 179 -24.04 -8.10 -15.19
N ASP A 180 -24.84 -7.82 -14.16
CA ASP A 180 -25.77 -8.80 -13.58
C ASP A 180 -26.63 -8.12 -12.52
N SER A 181 -27.83 -7.69 -12.92
CA SER A 181 -29.11 -7.99 -12.23
C SER A 181 -30.22 -7.02 -12.67
N SER A 182 -30.89 -7.33 -13.77
CA SER A 182 -32.29 -6.92 -13.97
C SER A 182 -33.07 -8.08 -14.59
N HIS A 183 -33.29 -9.11 -13.78
CA HIS A 183 -34.47 -9.96 -13.94
C HIS A 183 -35.61 -9.30 -13.15
N GLU A 184 -36.27 -8.32 -13.77
CA GLU A 184 -37.63 -7.98 -13.37
C GLU A 184 -38.59 -8.85 -14.20
N ASN A 185 -39.24 -9.79 -13.52
CA ASN A 185 -40.38 -10.51 -14.04
C ASN A 185 -41.53 -9.52 -14.25
N PHE A 186 -41.87 -9.24 -15.51
CA PHE A 186 -43.19 -8.74 -15.88
C PHE A 186 -44.00 -9.91 -16.44
N GLN A 187 -44.98 -10.34 -15.67
CA GLN A 187 -46.11 -11.13 -16.14
C GLN A 187 -46.94 -10.24 -17.06
N ASP A 188 -47.15 -10.67 -18.30
CA ASP A 188 -48.23 -10.12 -19.12
C ASP A 188 -49.10 -11.29 -19.59
N GLY A 189 -50.34 -11.26 -19.10
CA GLY A 189 -51.41 -12.13 -19.55
C GLY A 189 -51.89 -11.68 -20.92
N SER A 190 -52.11 -12.62 -21.83
CA SER A 190 -52.91 -12.37 -23.02
C SER A 190 -53.90 -13.50 -23.22
N ASP A 191 -55.17 -13.11 -23.11
CA ASP A 191 -56.35 -13.88 -23.45
C ASP A 191 -56.28 -14.39 -24.89
N THR A 192 -56.61 -15.67 -25.09
CA THR A 192 -57.07 -16.17 -26.38
C THR A 192 -58.42 -16.85 -26.21
N VAL A 193 -59.45 -16.08 -26.54
CA VAL A 193 -60.82 -16.54 -26.82
C VAL A 193 -60.77 -17.52 -27.99
N LYS A 194 -61.43 -18.67 -27.86
CA LYS A 194 -61.90 -19.47 -29.00
C LYS A 194 -63.40 -19.71 -28.90
N PRO A 195 -64.14 -19.68 -30.02
CA PRO A 195 -65.59 -19.83 -30.05
C PRO A 195 -66.03 -21.29 -30.20
N ASP A 196 -67.34 -21.43 -30.02
CA ASP A 196 -68.26 -22.59 -30.11
C ASP A 196 -68.42 -23.47 -28.87
#